data_AF-A0A7J4TTZ5-F1
#
_entry.id   AF-A0A7J4TTZ5-F1
#
_cell.length_a   1.000
_cell.length_b   1.000
_cell.length_c   1.000
_cell.angle_alpha   90.00
_cell.angle_beta   90.00
_cell.angle_gamma   90.00
#
_symmetry.space_group_name_H-M   'P 1'
#
loop_
_entity.id
_entity.type
_entity.pdbx_description
1 polymer ?
#
loop_
_entity_poly.entity_id
_entity_poly.type
_entity_poly.pdbx_seq_one_letter_code
_entity_poly.pdbx_strand_id
1 'polypeptide(L)'
;MRELQTKDLIRLIPLSIDFRKKLLVEYDTYEAGKKFEITRVMWEAFDELYEAIKAAKTDKLTKEVADGTRHISGDISLTIDQEVWEEIEKRLQKDPADDQSLSKVREKLQHLITET
;
A
#
# COMPACT_ATOMS: atom_id res chain seq x y z
N MET A 1 -1.38 -17.00 -0.46
CA MET A 1 -1.74 -15.60 -0.20
C MET A 1 -2.83 -15.61 0.87
N ARG A 2 -2.72 -14.76 1.89
CA ARG A 2 -3.74 -14.62 2.93
C ARG A 2 -4.97 -13.91 2.37
N GLU A 3 -6.15 -14.27 2.86
CA GLU A 3 -7.39 -13.55 2.59
C GLU A 3 -7.42 -12.21 3.34
N LEU A 4 -7.61 -11.11 2.60
CA LEU A 4 -7.68 -9.76 3.16
C LEU A 4 -9.11 -9.40 3.58
N GLN A 5 -9.25 -8.84 4.77
CA GLN A 5 -10.51 -8.28 5.25
C GLN A 5 -10.55 -6.76 5.02
N THR A 6 -11.73 -6.15 4.99
CA THR A 6 -11.86 -4.68 4.81
C THR A 6 -11.04 -3.89 5.83
N LYS A 7 -10.92 -4.37 7.08
CA LYS A 7 -10.06 -3.75 8.10
C LYS A 7 -8.56 -3.83 7.78
N ASP A 8 -8.10 -4.87 7.07
CA ASP A 8 -6.73 -4.94 6.58
C ASP A 8 -6.52 -3.87 5.49
N LEU A 9 -7.49 -3.69 4.59
CA LEU A 9 -7.44 -2.64 3.55
C LEU A 9 -7.39 -1.23 4.16
N ILE A 10 -8.21 -0.97 5.20
CA ILE A 10 -8.19 0.31 5.94
C ILE A 10 -6.80 0.60 6.53
N ARG A 11 -6.06 -0.43 6.95
CA ARG A 11 -4.70 -0.28 7.48
C ARG A 11 -3.67 -0.01 6.39
N LEU A 12 -3.86 -0.62 5.22
CA LEU A 12 -2.93 -0.59 4.10
C LEU A 12 -3.04 0.70 3.29
N ILE A 13 -4.25 1.19 3.06
CA ILE A 13 -4.51 2.37 2.24
C ILE A 13 -3.99 3.61 2.98
N PRO A 14 -3.31 4.54 2.28
CA PRO A 14 -2.78 5.77 2.87
C PRO A 14 -3.88 6.76 3.22
N LEU A 15 -4.65 6.45 4.26
CA LEU A 15 -5.63 7.33 4.89
C LEU A 15 -4.95 8.18 5.97
N SER A 16 -5.51 9.36 6.26
CA SER A 16 -5.08 10.15 7.41
C SER A 16 -5.24 9.35 8.71
N ILE A 17 -4.33 9.55 9.66
CA ILE A 17 -4.28 8.76 10.91
C ILE A 17 -5.62 8.84 11.66
N ASP A 18 -6.20 10.02 11.75
CA ASP A 18 -7.47 10.24 12.46
C ASP A 18 -8.64 9.55 11.76
N PHE A 19 -8.71 9.64 10.44
CA PHE A 19 -9.75 8.99 9.66
C PHE A 19 -9.62 7.47 9.71
N ARG A 20 -8.39 6.94 9.60
CA ARG A 20 -8.09 5.51 9.73
C ARG A 20 -8.54 4.96 11.09
N LYS A 21 -8.16 5.65 12.17
CA LYS A 21 -8.54 5.27 13.55
C LYS A 21 -10.05 5.28 13.71
N LYS A 22 -10.72 6.35 13.26
CA LYS A 22 -12.18 6.47 13.30
C LYS A 22 -12.83 5.31 12.55
N LEU A 23 -12.39 5.03 11.32
CA LEU A 23 -12.96 3.99 10.49
C LEU A 23 -12.75 2.60 11.09
N LEU A 24 -11.57 2.30 11.66
CA LEU A 24 -11.32 1.01 12.32
C LEU A 24 -12.21 0.76 13.54
N VAL A 25 -12.57 1.81 14.28
CA VAL A 25 -13.41 1.74 15.47
C VAL A 25 -14.90 1.66 15.09
N GLU A 26 -15.33 2.50 14.14
CA GLU A 26 -16.75 2.66 13.80
C GLU A 26 -17.23 1.70 12.70
N TYR A 27 -16.33 1.06 11.94
CA TYR A 27 -16.73 0.25 10.79
C TYR A 27 -17.76 -0.82 11.15
N ASP A 28 -17.58 -1.53 12.27
CA ASP A 28 -18.51 -2.58 12.70
C ASP A 28 -19.86 -2.04 13.20
N THR A 29 -19.94 -0.75 13.55
CA THR A 29 -21.17 -0.11 14.04
C THR A 29 -22.03 0.45 12.92
N TYR A 30 -21.50 0.59 11.71
CA TYR A 30 -22.27 1.06 10.57
C TYR A 30 -23.31 0.04 10.09
N GLU A 31 -24.41 0.58 9.55
CA GLU A 31 -25.44 -0.16 8.83
C GLU A 31 -24.86 -0.90 7.62
N ALA A 32 -25.50 -2.01 7.23
CA ALA A 32 -25.00 -2.90 6.19
C ALA A 32 -24.72 -2.19 4.85
N GLY A 33 -25.61 -1.28 4.43
CA GLY A 33 -25.42 -0.52 3.18
C GLY A 33 -24.16 0.35 3.21
N LYS A 34 -23.92 1.05 4.33
CA LYS A 34 -22.73 1.88 4.50
C LYS A 34 -21.45 1.05 4.60
N LYS A 35 -21.50 -0.12 5.26
CA LYS A 35 -20.38 -1.07 5.25
C LYS A 35 -20.04 -1.50 3.84
N PHE A 36 -21.04 -1.88 3.04
CA PHE A 36 -20.84 -2.29 1.65
C PHE A 36 -20.16 -1.19 0.81
N GLU A 37 -20.63 0.06 0.92
CA GLU A 37 -20.00 1.19 0.22
C GLU A 37 -18.54 1.40 0.63
N ILE A 38 -18.26 1.36 1.94
CA ILE A 38 -16.89 1.47 2.45
C ILE A 38 -16.03 0.33 1.92
N THR A 39 -16.51 -0.92 2.01
CA THR A 39 -15.81 -2.10 1.50
C THR A 39 -15.49 -1.94 0.02
N ARG A 40 -16.45 -1.49 -0.80
CA ARG A 40 -16.25 -1.25 -2.23
C ARG A 40 -15.12 -0.25 -2.48
N VAL A 41 -15.19 0.91 -1.83
CA VAL A 41 -14.17 1.96 -1.99
C VAL A 41 -12.79 1.48 -1.52
N MET A 42 -12.73 0.70 -0.44
CA MET A 42 -11.45 0.14 0.04
C MET A 42 -10.89 -0.91 -0.93
N TRP A 43 -11.72 -1.70 -1.61
CA TRP A 43 -11.24 -2.61 -2.64
C TRP A 43 -10.76 -1.88 -3.89
N GLU A 44 -11.49 -0.87 -4.36
CA GLU A 44 -11.06 -0.03 -5.49
C GLU A 44 -9.70 0.63 -5.21
N ALA A 45 -9.53 1.22 -4.03
CA ALA A 45 -8.26 1.81 -3.62
C ALA A 45 -7.14 0.76 -3.42
N PHE A 46 -7.48 -0.48 -3.03
CA PHE A 46 -6.52 -1.57 -2.95
C PHE A 46 -6.03 -1.99 -4.33
N ASP A 47 -6.91 -2.10 -5.31
CA ASP A 47 -6.55 -2.46 -6.69
C ASP A 47 -5.61 -1.42 -7.30
N GLU A 48 -5.88 -0.12 -7.09
CA GLU A 48 -4.98 0.96 -7.52
C GLU A 48 -3.60 0.85 -6.86
N LEU A 49 -3.56 0.56 -5.56
CA LEU A 49 -2.31 0.37 -4.83
C LEU A 49 -1.54 -0.85 -5.33
N TYR A 50 -2.23 -1.96 -5.56
CA TYR A 50 -1.65 -3.19 -6.06
C TYR A 50 -0.97 -2.97 -7.42
N GLU A 51 -1.69 -2.34 -8.36
CA GLU A 51 -1.17 -2.02 -9.69
C GLU A 51 0.01 -1.04 -9.63
N ALA A 52 -0.03 -0.04 -8.73
CA ALA A 52 1.08 0.87 -8.54
C ALA A 52 2.35 0.16 -8.01
N ILE A 53 2.20 -0.76 -7.05
CA ILE A 53 3.32 -1.56 -6.56
C ILE A 53 3.83 -2.48 -7.67
N LYS A 54 2.94 -3.13 -8.41
CA LYS A 54 3.28 -4.01 -9.53
C LYS A 54 4.08 -3.29 -10.60
N ALA A 55 3.65 -2.10 -11.01
CA ALA A 55 4.38 -1.26 -11.94
C ALA A 55 5.80 -0.94 -11.41
N ALA A 56 5.92 -0.49 -10.16
CA ALA A 56 7.20 -0.18 -9.56
C ALA A 56 8.15 -1.40 -9.47
N LYS A 57 7.64 -2.58 -9.15
CA LYS A 57 8.43 -3.83 -9.12
C LYS A 57 8.86 -4.25 -10.52
N THR A 58 7.97 -4.12 -11.50
CA THR A 58 8.25 -4.42 -12.92
C THR A 58 9.35 -3.52 -13.47
N ASP A 59 9.28 -2.21 -13.21
CA ASP A 59 10.29 -1.24 -13.61
C ASP A 59 11.64 -1.55 -12.97
N LYS A 60 11.64 -1.88 -11.67
CA LYS A 60 12.84 -2.27 -10.95
C LYS A 60 13.47 -3.53 -11.54
N LEU A 61 12.67 -4.57 -11.78
CA LEU A 61 13.14 -5.82 -12.36
C LEU A 61 13.75 -5.60 -13.75
N THR A 62 13.09 -4.79 -14.59
CA THR A 62 13.56 -4.49 -15.93
C THR A 62 14.93 -3.80 -15.90
N LYS A 63 15.14 -2.87 -14.96
CA LYS A 63 16.45 -2.24 -14.74
C LYS A 63 17.51 -3.25 -14.29
N GLU A 64 17.20 -4.09 -13.32
CA GLU A 64 18.14 -5.12 -12.82
C GLU A 64 18.55 -6.12 -13.89
N VAL A 65 17.66 -6.45 -14.82
CA VAL A 65 17.98 -7.30 -15.98
C VAL A 65 18.85 -6.56 -16.99
N ALA A 66 18.51 -5.31 -17.31
CA ALA A 66 19.29 -4.49 -18.23
C ALA A 66 20.73 -4.28 -17.72
N ASP A 67 20.88 -4.12 -16.40
CA ASP A 67 22.17 -3.96 -15.72
C ASP A 67 22.89 -5.30 -15.49
N GLY A 68 22.32 -6.43 -15.94
CA GLY A 68 22.87 -7.78 -15.79
C GLY A 68 22.94 -8.28 -14.34
N THR A 69 22.36 -7.54 -13.40
CA THR A 69 22.42 -7.81 -11.95
C THR A 69 21.47 -8.93 -11.55
N ARG A 70 20.39 -9.12 -12.31
CA ARG A 70 19.41 -10.19 -12.10
C ARG A 70 19.22 -10.98 -13.37
N HIS A 71 19.39 -12.30 -13.26
CA HIS A 71 19.03 -13.23 -14.32
C HIS A 71 17.62 -13.74 -14.07
N ILE A 72 16.75 -13.61 -15.07
CA ILE A 72 15.40 -14.16 -14.99
C ILE A 72 15.42 -15.56 -15.60
N SER A 73 15.12 -16.55 -14.77
CA SER A 73 14.79 -17.91 -15.21
C SER A 73 13.41 -18.26 -14.67
N GLY A 74 12.40 -18.34 -15.55
CA GLY A 74 11.02 -18.70 -15.19
C GLY A 74 9.98 -17.65 -15.55
N ASP A 75 8.79 -17.79 -14.97
CA ASP A 75 7.65 -16.90 -15.22
C ASP A 75 7.82 -15.58 -14.44
N ILE A 76 8.06 -14.52 -15.19
CA ILE A 76 8.25 -13.15 -14.70
C ILE A 76 6.99 -12.66 -13.98
N SER A 77 5.80 -12.99 -14.49
CA SER A 77 4.54 -12.54 -13.91
C SER A 77 4.38 -13.10 -12.51
N LEU A 78 4.59 -14.41 -12.34
CA LEU A 78 4.50 -15.06 -11.02
C LEU A 78 5.49 -14.47 -10.02
N THR A 79 6.70 -14.15 -10.47
CA THR A 79 7.74 -13.54 -9.62
C THR A 79 7.33 -12.15 -9.17
N ILE A 80 6.83 -11.31 -10.09
CA ILE A 80 6.36 -9.97 -9.77
C ILE A 80 5.17 -10.04 -8.81
N ASP A 81 4.19 -10.90 -9.08
CA ASP A 81 3.00 -11.02 -8.23
C ASP A 81 3.36 -11.46 -6.80
N GLN A 82 4.35 -12.35 -6.64
CA GLN A 82 4.91 -12.71 -5.32
C GLN A 82 5.57 -11.50 -4.63
N GLU A 83 6.43 -10.76 -5.33
CA GLU A 83 7.10 -9.58 -4.77
C GLU A 83 6.12 -8.45 -4.38
N VAL A 84 5.03 -8.30 -5.14
CA VAL A 84 3.94 -7.37 -4.81
C VAL A 84 3.24 -7.82 -3.52
N TRP A 85 2.92 -9.11 -3.40
CA TRP A 85 2.28 -9.64 -2.19
C TRP A 85 3.18 -9.55 -0.96
N GLU A 86 4.46 -9.83 -1.08
CA GLU A 86 5.42 -9.65 0.03
C GLU A 86 5.48 -8.18 0.49
N GLU A 87 5.43 -7.24 -0.44
CA GLU A 87 5.41 -5.81 -0.13
C GLU A 87 4.12 -5.42 0.63
N ILE A 88 2.97 -5.94 0.20
CA ILE A 88 1.68 -5.73 0.86
C ILE A 88 1.69 -6.32 2.28
N GLU A 89 2.18 -7.54 2.45
CA GLU A 89 2.31 -8.18 3.76
C GLU A 89 3.25 -7.40 4.69
N LYS A 90 4.40 -6.93 4.17
CA LYS A 90 5.31 -6.06 4.92
C LYS A 90 4.63 -4.77 5.39
N ARG A 91 3.78 -4.16 4.54
CA ARG A 91 3.03 -2.95 4.91
C ARG A 91 1.96 -3.23 5.95
N LEU A 92 1.30 -4.40 5.92
CA LEU A 92 0.33 -4.81 6.94
C LEU A 92 0.99 -5.11 8.29
N GLN A 93 2.22 -5.61 8.29
CA GLN A 93 2.99 -5.90 9.50
C GLN A 93 3.63 -4.65 10.11
N LYS A 94 3.88 -3.61 9.32
CA LYS A 94 4.36 -2.32 9.84
C LYS A 94 3.28 -1.66 10.67
N ASP A 95 3.64 -1.28 11.89
CA ASP A 95 2.77 -0.52 12.78
C ASP A 95 2.40 0.82 12.10
N PRO A 96 1.12 1.24 12.08
CA PRO A 96 0.72 2.57 11.60
C PRO A 96 1.48 3.74 12.24
N ALA A 97 2.15 3.54 13.38
CA ALA A 97 3.07 4.51 13.97
C ALA A 97 4.34 4.78 13.11
N ASP A 98 4.77 3.84 12.26
CA ASP A 98 5.96 3.98 11.41
C ASP A 98 5.71 4.84 10.14
N ASP A 99 4.45 5.08 9.77
CA ASP A 99 4.05 6.00 8.68
C ASP A 99 4.43 7.47 8.98
N GLN A 100 4.87 7.79 10.21
CA GLN A 100 5.50 9.06 10.55
C GLN A 100 6.73 9.37 9.68
N SER A 101 7.38 8.36 9.12
CA SER A 101 8.55 8.54 8.25
C SER A 101 8.23 9.29 6.95
N LEU A 102 7.06 9.05 6.33
CA LEU A 102 6.60 9.83 5.17
C LEU A 102 6.15 11.25 5.56
N SER A 103 5.57 11.42 6.75
CA SER A 103 5.25 12.76 7.27
C SER A 103 6.50 13.60 7.50
N LYS A 104 7.56 13.00 8.06
CA LYS A 104 8.86 13.66 8.26
C LYS A 104 9.54 14.03 6.95
N VAL A 105 9.40 13.22 5.89
CA VAL A 105 9.94 13.56 4.55
C VAL A 105 9.16 14.72 3.93
N ARG A 106 7.83 14.73 4.06
CA ARG A 106 6.98 15.84 3.63
C ARG A 106 7.27 17.14 4.40
N GLU A 107 7.48 17.06 5.71
CA GLU A 107 7.89 18.21 6.54
C GLU A 107 9.27 18.75 6.12
N LYS A 108 10.23 17.86 5.83
CA LYS A 108 11.55 18.26 5.31
C LYS A 108 11.44 18.96 3.94
N LEU A 109 10.58 18.46 3.05
CA LEU A 109 10.34 19.09 1.75
C LEU A 109 9.63 20.44 1.88
N GLN A 110 8.67 20.55 2.80
CA GLN A 110 8.01 21.83 3.09
C GLN A 110 8.99 22.86 3.66
N HIS A 111 9.90 22.47 4.55
CA HIS A 111 10.93 23.38 5.07
C HIS A 111 11.84 23.90 3.96
N LEU A 112 12.28 23.04 3.04
CA LEU A 112 13.14 23.44 1.92
C LEU A 112 12.45 24.41 0.95
N ILE A 113 11.14 24.29 0.75
CA ILE A 113 10.36 25.17 -0.14
C ILE A 113 10.02 26.50 0.54
N THR A 114 9.92 26.53 1.87
CA THR A 114 9.53 27.73 2.63
C THR A 114 10.74 28.59 3.06
N GLU A 115 11.94 28.01 3.08
CA GLU A 115 13.20 28.74 3.33
C GLU A 115 13.82 29.38 2.07
N THR A 116 13.06 29.46 0.96
CA THR A 116 13.44 30.23 -0.25
C THR A 116 12.49 31.39 -0.47
#